data_AF-A0AAI9TRX1-F1
#
_entry.id   AF-A0AAI9TRX1-F1
#
_cell.length_a   1.000
_cell.length_b   1.000
_cell.length_c   1.000
_cell.angle_alpha   90.00
_cell.angle_beta   90.00
_cell.angle_gamma   90.00
#
_symmetry.space_group_name_H-M   'P 1'
#
loop_
_entity.id
_entity.type
_entity.pdbx_description
1 polymer ?
#
loop_
_entity_poly.entity_id
_entity_poly.type
_entity_poly.pdbx_seq_one_letter_code
_entity_poly.pdbx_strand_id
1 'polypeptide(L)'
;MSKSQSHNIYPLRIIIFSHFSDRDGVELLRVIKESLDREGLEIKHLILTTYNERQERQTRIDRNLKARSSVEKLQVYAHAWRAYKSRSTVHCEGTIEGALERARILGGISQLAHVLITGSLHLVSGALGILETQGN
;
A
#
# COMPACT_ATOMS: atom_id res chain seq x y z
N MET A 1 41.55 -5.52 -16.45
CA MET A 1 40.21 -5.17 -16.97
C MET A 1 39.18 -6.00 -16.21
N SER A 2 38.59 -5.44 -15.15
CA SER A 2 37.58 -6.14 -14.35
C SER A 2 36.20 -5.89 -14.95
N LYS A 3 35.48 -6.95 -15.32
CA LYS A 3 34.09 -6.88 -15.79
C LYS A 3 33.23 -6.36 -14.63
N SER A 4 32.66 -5.17 -14.79
CA SER A 4 31.64 -4.65 -13.90
C SER A 4 30.49 -5.64 -13.83
N GLN A 5 30.29 -6.26 -12.66
CA GLN A 5 29.13 -7.07 -12.38
C GLN A 5 27.94 -6.12 -12.28
N SER A 6 27.14 -6.05 -13.34
CA SER A 6 25.82 -5.43 -13.32
C SER A 6 24.96 -6.19 -12.30
N HIS A 7 24.94 -5.68 -11.06
CA HIS A 7 23.92 -6.06 -10.10
C HIS A 7 22.59 -5.71 -10.74
N ASN A 8 21.78 -6.73 -11.03
CA ASN A 8 20.41 -6.51 -11.47
C ASN A 8 19.65 -5.99 -10.23
N ILE A 9 19.57 -4.67 -10.09
CA ILE A 9 18.89 -4.02 -8.97
C ILE A 9 17.38 -4.20 -9.22
N TYR A 10 16.83 -5.30 -8.71
CA TYR A 10 15.40 -5.48 -8.73
C TYR A 10 14.77 -4.51 -7.73
N PRO A 11 13.80 -3.67 -8.14
CA PRO A 11 13.17 -2.72 -7.26
C PRO A 11 12.40 -3.45 -6.16
N LEU A 12 12.42 -2.90 -4.94
CA LEU A 12 11.52 -3.34 -3.88
C LEU A 12 10.08 -3.03 -4.28
N ARG A 13 9.22 -4.05 -4.34
CA ARG A 13 7.82 -3.87 -4.72
C ARG A 13 6.92 -3.83 -3.48
N ILE A 14 6.17 -2.74 -3.37
CA ILE A 14 5.28 -2.44 -2.25
C ILE A 14 3.87 -2.20 -2.79
N ILE A 15 2.86 -2.74 -2.12
CA ILE A 15 1.46 -2.36 -2.33
C ILE A 15 0.99 -1.54 -1.14
N ILE A 16 0.37 -0.40 -1.38
CA ILE A 16 -0.47 0.30 -0.40
C ILE A 16 -1.92 0.04 -0.78
N PHE A 17 -2.67 -0.58 0.12
CA PHE A 17 -4.05 -1.02 -0.15
C PHE A 17 -5.03 -0.53 0.90
N SER A 18 -6.20 -0.09 0.43
CA SER A 18 -7.33 0.25 1.29
C SER A 18 -8.66 0.12 0.56
N HIS A 19 -9.62 -0.60 1.14
CA HIS A 19 -10.95 -0.78 0.56
C HIS A 19 -12.03 -0.83 1.65
N PHE A 20 -12.80 0.24 1.80
CA PHE A 20 -13.92 0.37 2.72
C PHE A 20 -15.21 0.58 1.92
N SER A 21 -15.66 -0.48 1.25
CA SER A 21 -16.98 -0.52 0.62
C SER A 21 -17.67 -1.87 0.90
N ASP A 22 -18.92 -2.00 0.45
CA ASP A 22 -19.69 -3.25 0.50
C ASP A 22 -19.27 -4.25 -0.58
N ARG A 23 -18.41 -3.84 -1.53
CA ARG A 23 -17.81 -4.76 -2.50
C ARG A 23 -16.75 -5.62 -1.82
N ASP A 24 -16.52 -6.79 -2.41
CA ASP A 24 -15.57 -7.76 -1.90
C ASP A 24 -14.11 -7.29 -2.09
N GLY A 25 -13.59 -6.61 -1.07
CA GLY A 25 -12.21 -6.15 -1.04
C GLY A 25 -11.19 -7.29 -0.87
N VAL A 26 -11.60 -8.43 -0.31
CA VAL A 26 -10.72 -9.60 -0.12
C VAL A 26 -10.45 -10.23 -1.48
N GLU A 27 -11.52 -10.39 -2.27
CA GLU A 27 -11.45 -10.86 -3.64
C GLU A 27 -10.66 -9.91 -4.54
N LEU A 28 -10.86 -8.60 -4.40
CA LEU A 28 -10.05 -7.61 -5.13
C LEU A 28 -8.54 -7.78 -4.81
N LEU A 29 -8.21 -7.89 -3.52
CA LEU A 29 -6.84 -8.07 -3.08
C LEU A 29 -6.23 -9.39 -3.59
N ARG A 30 -7.05 -10.47 -3.65
CA ARG A 30 -6.68 -11.76 -4.24
C ARG A 30 -6.34 -11.64 -5.72
N VAL A 31 -7.22 -11.05 -6.51
CA VAL A 31 -7.03 -10.90 -7.97
C VAL A 31 -5.78 -10.06 -8.27
N ILE A 32 -5.50 -9.03 -7.46
CA ILE A 32 -4.27 -8.25 -7.57
C ILE A 32 -3.05 -9.14 -7.34
N LYS A 33 -3.03 -9.93 -6.25
CA LYS A 33 -1.92 -10.84 -5.94
C LYS A 33 -1.67 -11.85 -7.06
N GLU A 34 -2.72 -12.53 -7.51
CA GLU A 34 -2.62 -13.55 -8.55
C GLU A 34 -2.14 -12.97 -9.88
N SER A 35 -2.59 -11.76 -10.22
CA SER A 35 -2.15 -11.08 -11.44
C SER A 35 -0.67 -10.74 -11.37
N LEU A 36 -0.18 -10.27 -10.22
CA LEU A 36 1.25 -9.96 -10.03
C LEU A 36 2.11 -11.23 -10.02
N ASP A 37 1.64 -12.31 -9.40
CA ASP A 37 2.34 -13.59 -9.39
C ASP A 37 2.47 -14.19 -10.78
N ARG A 38 1.42 -14.10 -11.60
CA ARG A 38 1.42 -14.57 -12.99
C ARG A 38 2.47 -13.85 -13.84
N GLU A 39 2.72 -12.57 -13.55
CA GLU A 39 3.77 -11.77 -14.19
C GLU A 39 5.16 -11.93 -13.52
N GLY A 40 5.31 -12.82 -12.53
CA GLY A 40 6.56 -13.02 -11.81
C GLY A 40 6.99 -11.83 -10.93
N LEU A 41 6.06 -10.94 -10.59
CA LEU A 41 6.30 -9.74 -9.79
C LEU A 41 6.15 -10.04 -8.30
N GLU A 42 7.25 -10.46 -7.66
CA GLU A 42 7.25 -10.68 -6.22
C GLU A 42 7.01 -9.36 -5.45
N ILE A 43 5.95 -9.35 -4.64
CA ILE A 43 5.63 -8.27 -3.70
C ILE A 43 6.27 -8.55 -2.35
N LYS A 44 7.13 -7.65 -1.88
CA LYS A 44 7.85 -7.81 -0.60
C LYS A 44 7.08 -7.21 0.56
N HIS A 45 6.29 -6.17 0.32
CA HIS A 45 5.53 -5.52 1.38
C HIS A 45 4.11 -5.20 0.92
N LEU A 46 3.15 -5.52 1.80
CA LEU A 46 1.79 -4.99 1.74
C LEU A 46 1.63 -4.01 2.90
N ILE A 47 1.19 -2.79 2.62
CA ILE A 47 0.86 -1.77 3.61
C ILE A 47 -0.65 -1.53 3.51
N LEU A 48 -1.36 -1.91 4.56
CA LEU A 48 -2.79 -1.68 4.69
C LEU A 48 -3.01 -0.35 5.38
N THR A 49 -3.96 0.45 4.90
CA THR A 49 -4.24 1.77 5.51
C THR A 49 -5.71 2.12 5.54
N THR A 50 -6.06 3.16 6.29
CA THR A 50 -7.39 3.74 6.35
C THR A 50 -7.53 4.90 5.34
N TYR A 51 -8.68 5.57 5.32
CA TYR A 51 -8.88 6.81 4.54
C TYR A 51 -8.54 8.08 5.31
N ASN A 52 -8.02 7.96 6.54
CA ASN A 52 -7.52 9.12 7.26
C ASN A 52 -6.24 9.60 6.58
N GLU A 53 -6.21 10.83 6.06
CA GLU A 53 -5.04 11.34 5.34
C GLU A 53 -3.84 11.54 6.29
N ARG A 54 -4.04 12.24 7.42
CA ARG A 54 -2.99 12.63 8.39
C ARG A 54 -3.41 12.36 9.83
N GLN A 55 -2.44 12.28 10.74
CA GLN A 55 -2.65 11.89 12.14
C GLN A 55 -3.33 12.99 12.97
N GLU A 56 -3.09 14.26 12.64
CA GLU A 56 -3.72 15.42 13.27
C GLU A 56 -3.89 16.56 12.25
N ARG A 57 -5.10 17.15 12.18
CA ARG A 57 -5.49 18.35 11.42
C ARG A 57 -5.81 18.15 9.92
N GLN A 58 -6.93 18.75 9.51
CA GLN A 58 -7.50 18.74 8.16
C GLN A 58 -8.06 17.39 7.66
N THR A 59 -8.97 16.77 8.41
CA THR A 59 -9.94 15.90 7.73
C THR A 59 -10.79 16.77 6.80
N ARG A 60 -10.62 16.67 5.47
CA ARG A 60 -11.66 17.09 4.53
C ARG A 60 -12.95 16.40 4.99
N ILE A 61 -13.91 17.19 5.46
CA ILE A 61 -15.15 16.69 6.05
C ILE A 61 -16.10 16.28 4.91
N ASP A 62 -15.74 15.25 4.14
CA ASP A 62 -16.72 14.44 3.42
C ASP A 62 -17.61 13.69 4.42
N ARG A 63 -18.69 14.35 4.81
CA ARG A 63 -19.73 13.91 5.76
C ARG A 63 -20.42 12.58 5.39
N ASN A 64 -20.06 11.95 4.27
CA ASN A 64 -20.74 10.77 3.71
C ASN A 64 -20.01 9.43 3.82
N LEU A 65 -18.79 9.37 4.37
CA LEU A 65 -18.05 8.09 4.50
C LEU A 65 -18.36 7.43 5.85
N LYS A 66 -19.34 6.52 5.87
CA LYS A 66 -19.77 5.79 7.08
C LYS A 66 -18.70 4.89 7.72
N ALA A 67 -17.55 4.67 7.07
CA ALA A 67 -16.40 3.99 7.70
C ALA A 67 -15.07 4.41 7.04
N ARG A 68 -14.46 5.50 7.54
CA ARG A 68 -13.13 5.94 7.07
C ARG A 68 -11.98 5.12 7.64
N SER A 69 -12.21 4.44 8.76
CA SER A 69 -11.22 3.62 9.44
C SER A 69 -11.91 2.46 10.16
N SER A 70 -11.37 1.26 9.99
CA SER A 70 -11.71 0.10 10.82
C SER A 70 -10.48 -0.81 10.89
N VAL A 71 -9.96 -0.97 12.10
CA VAL A 71 -8.83 -1.86 12.38
C VAL A 71 -9.19 -3.29 12.05
N GLU A 72 -10.42 -3.71 12.36
CA GLU A 72 -10.95 -5.03 12.02
C GLU A 72 -10.87 -5.30 10.51
N LYS A 73 -11.26 -4.33 9.68
CA LYS A 73 -11.19 -4.47 8.22
C LYS A 73 -9.76 -4.61 7.72
N LEU A 74 -8.80 -3.87 8.33
CA LEU A 74 -7.37 -4.06 8.02
C LEU A 74 -6.91 -5.47 8.42
N GLN A 75 -7.35 -6.00 9.56
CA GLN A 75 -6.99 -7.35 9.99
C GLN A 75 -7.56 -8.43 9.05
N VAL A 76 -8.78 -8.24 8.53
CA VAL A 76 -9.37 -9.13 7.51
C VAL A 76 -8.47 -9.18 6.27
N TYR A 77 -8.04 -8.03 5.75
CA TYR A 77 -7.13 -8.00 4.60
C TYR A 77 -5.75 -8.59 4.91
N ALA A 78 -5.22 -8.33 6.11
CA ALA A 78 -3.94 -8.88 6.53
C ALA A 78 -3.99 -10.40 6.63
N HIS A 79 -5.09 -10.94 7.16
CA HIS A 79 -5.33 -12.38 7.25
C HIS A 79 -5.46 -13.00 5.85
N ALA A 80 -6.28 -12.41 4.99
CA ALA A 80 -6.44 -12.85 3.60
C ALA A 80 -5.10 -12.88 2.86
N TRP A 81 -4.29 -11.81 2.94
CA TRP A 81 -2.99 -11.76 2.27
C TRP A 81 -2.03 -12.86 2.74
N ARG A 82 -1.98 -13.13 4.05
CA ARG A 82 -1.12 -14.18 4.62
C ARG A 82 -1.56 -15.58 4.23
N ALA A 83 -2.86 -15.82 4.05
CA ALA A 83 -3.39 -17.12 3.64
C ALA A 83 -2.86 -17.57 2.27
N TYR A 84 -2.45 -16.64 1.39
CA TYR A 84 -1.87 -16.94 0.07
C TYR A 84 -0.40 -17.38 0.10
N LYS A 85 0.12 -17.84 1.25
CA LYS A 85 1.54 -18.22 1.45
C LYS A 85 2.51 -17.14 0.95
N SER A 86 2.11 -15.88 1.04
CA SER A 86 2.95 -14.79 0.58
C SER A 86 4.17 -14.66 1.48
N ARG A 87 5.36 -14.49 0.88
CA ARG A 87 6.59 -14.12 1.61
C ARG A 87 6.60 -12.62 1.96
N SER A 88 5.55 -11.87 1.62
CA SER A 88 5.48 -10.44 1.93
C SER A 88 5.30 -10.20 3.43
N THR A 89 5.95 -9.16 3.93
CA THR A 89 5.60 -8.58 5.24
C THR A 89 4.36 -7.71 5.08
N VAL A 90 3.37 -7.90 5.96
CA VAL A 90 2.16 -7.08 6.02
C VAL A 90 2.31 -6.04 7.13
N HIS A 91 2.09 -4.78 6.78
CA HIS A 91 2.06 -3.63 7.69
C HIS A 91 0.65 -3.05 7.74
N CYS A 92 0.26 -2.47 8.87
CA CYS A 92 -1.03 -1.80 9.04
C CYS A 92 -0.76 -0.38 9.57
N GLU A 93 -1.19 0.61 8.81
CA GLU A 93 -1.01 2.02 9.12
C GLU A 93 -2.35 2.70 9.35
N GLY A 94 -2.39 3.60 10.32
CA GLY A 94 -3.62 4.31 10.69
C GLY A 94 -4.01 5.40 9.69
N THR A 95 -3.07 5.86 8.86
CA THR A 95 -3.24 6.99 7.95
C THR A 95 -2.56 6.75 6.60
N ILE A 96 -3.02 7.47 5.56
CA ILE A 96 -2.41 7.47 4.24
C ILE A 96 -0.97 8.00 4.33
N GLU A 97 -0.75 9.09 5.07
CA GLU A 97 0.58 9.64 5.33
C GLU A 97 1.51 8.62 5.99
N GLY A 98 1.04 7.89 7.01
CA GLY A 98 1.83 6.85 7.67
C GLY A 98 2.18 5.70 6.71
N ALA A 99 1.25 5.33 5.81
CA ALA A 99 1.50 4.32 4.79
C ALA A 99 2.55 4.76 3.76
N LEU A 100 2.49 6.01 3.31
CA LEU A 100 3.48 6.61 2.42
C LEU A 100 4.85 6.69 3.12
N GLU A 101 4.89 7.12 4.37
CA GLU A 101 6.13 7.23 5.12
C GLU A 101 6.79 5.87 5.35
N ARG A 102 5.98 4.85 5.69
CA ARG A 102 6.48 3.49 5.76
C ARG A 102 7.05 3.01 4.43
N ALA A 103 6.37 3.30 3.31
CA ALA A 103 6.88 2.95 1.99
C ALA A 103 8.22 3.64 1.69
N ARG A 104 8.41 4.90 2.10
CA ARG A 104 9.70 5.61 1.99
C ARG A 104 10.80 4.96 2.82
N ILE A 105 10.53 4.67 4.09
CA ILE A 105 11.49 4.00 4.98
C ILE A 105 11.93 2.67 4.38
N LEU A 106 10.98 1.87 3.89
CA LEU A 106 11.27 0.60 3.23
C LEU A 106 12.09 0.77 1.94
N GLY A 107 11.76 1.77 1.12
CA GLY A 107 12.47 2.06 -0.12
C GLY A 107 13.87 2.63 0.07
N GLY A 108 14.12 3.38 1.15
CA GLY A 108 15.44 3.87 1.52
C GLY A 108 16.43 2.74 1.83
N ILE A 109 15.93 1.59 2.31
CA ILE A 109 16.74 0.39 2.56
C ILE A 109 17.18 -0.27 1.24
N SER A 110 16.34 -0.24 0.20
CA SER A 110 16.58 -0.97 -1.06
C SER A 110 17.15 -0.14 -2.21
N GLN A 111 17.39 1.17 -2.01
CA GLN A 111 17.84 2.16 -3.01
C GLN A 111 16.87 2.43 -4.18
N LEU A 112 15.97 1.49 -4.50
CA LEU A 112 14.90 1.64 -5.48
C LEU A 112 13.64 0.91 -5.00
N ALA A 113 12.50 1.59 -5.02
CA ALA A 113 11.20 1.03 -4.68
C ALA A 113 10.13 1.41 -5.70
N HIS A 114 9.31 0.43 -6.07
CA HIS A 114 8.09 0.62 -6.86
C HIS A 114 6.89 0.43 -5.94
N VAL A 115 6.05 1.45 -5.84
CA VAL A 115 4.88 1.46 -4.96
C VAL A 115 3.60 1.49 -5.80
N LEU A 116 2.75 0.48 -5.64
CA LEU A 116 1.40 0.45 -6.19
C LEU A 116 0.40 0.88 -5.13
N ILE A 117 -0.26 2.02 -5.33
CA ILE A 117 -1.31 2.54 -4.45
C ILE A 117 -2.67 2.22 -5.08
N THR A 118 -3.50 1.39 -4.43
CA THR A 118 -4.76 0.90 -5.03
C THR A 118 -5.79 0.47 -4.00
N GLY A 119 -7.00 0.12 -4.45
CA GLY A 119 -8.10 -0.38 -3.63
C GLY A 119 -9.28 0.58 -3.55
N SER A 120 -9.05 1.90 -3.55
CA SER A 120 -10.14 2.87 -3.63
C SER A 120 -9.70 4.23 -4.17
N LEU A 121 -10.68 4.97 -4.70
CA LEU A 121 -10.46 6.34 -5.12
C LEU A 121 -10.03 7.23 -3.94
N HIS A 122 -10.62 7.05 -2.75
CA HIS A 122 -10.26 7.85 -1.57
C HIS A 122 -8.80 7.68 -1.15
N LEU A 123 -8.27 6.46 -1.22
CA LEU A 123 -6.85 6.22 -0.96
C LEU A 123 -5.98 6.88 -2.02
N VAL A 124 -6.32 6.69 -3.31
CA VAL A 124 -5.53 7.24 -4.42
C VAL A 124 -5.54 8.77 -4.39
N SER A 125 -6.70 9.39 -4.18
CA SER A 125 -6.84 10.85 -4.11
C SER A 125 -6.12 11.45 -2.90
N GLY A 126 -6.24 10.82 -1.74
CA GLY A 126 -5.56 11.27 -0.53
C GLY A 126 -4.04 11.14 -0.65
N ALA A 127 -3.56 10.04 -1.22
CA ALA A 127 -2.14 9.83 -1.46
C ALA A 127 -1.57 10.82 -2.46
N LEU A 128 -2.28 11.06 -3.57
CA LEU A 128 -1.86 12.04 -4.58
C LEU A 128 -1.75 13.44 -3.98
N GLY A 129 -2.76 13.87 -3.22
CA GLY A 129 -2.74 15.17 -2.56
C GLY A 129 -1.56 15.34 -1.59
N ILE A 130 -1.18 14.29 -0.86
CA ILE A 130 0.00 14.35 0.02
C ILE A 130 1.30 14.41 -0.81
N LEU A 131 1.43 13.58 -1.84
CA LEU A 131 2.64 13.50 -2.68
C LEU A 131 2.91 14.81 -3.44
N GLU A 132 1.87 15.46 -3.96
CA GLU A 132 2.00 16.75 -4.65
C GLU A 132 2.48 17.86 -3.70
N THR A 133 2.04 17.85 -2.44
CA THR A 133 2.49 18.85 -1.44
C THR A 133 3.93 18.69 -0.98
N GLN A 134 4.56 17.55 -1.27
CA GLN A 134 5.94 17.23 -0.87
C GLN A 134 6.95 17.36 -2.02
N GLY A 135 6.46 17.63 -3.24
CA GLY A 135 7.29 17.90 -4.42
C GLY A 135 7.62 19.38 -4.65
N ASN A 136 7.10 20.27 -3.81
CA ASN A 136 7.41 21.71 -3.76
C ASN A 136 8.25 22.02 -2.51
#